data_AF-A0A1Y1VNX4-F1
#
_entry.id   AF-A0A1Y1VNX4-F1
#
_cell.length_a   1.000
_cell.length_b   1.000
_cell.length_c   1.000
_cell.angle_alpha   90.00
_cell.angle_beta   90.00
_cell.angle_gamma   90.00
#
_symmetry.space_group_name_H-M   'P 1'
#
loop_
_entity.id
_entity.type
_entity.pdbx_description
1 polymer ?
#
loop_
_entity_poly.entity_id
_entity_poly.type
_entity_poly.pdbx_seq_one_letter_code
_entity_poly.pdbx_strand_id
1 'polypeptide(L)'
;MFLSFAVAFCAMLMIEVIRYFKVYPVGVAIHQFMITFIDQKDTGTAILSHIYLLIGCGMPVWLNSLSDNILPGVSGILALGVGDTMASIIGYRYGKTHWPKSKKTVEGTCGFIASITLFVLITNIIYNYGYSFIQWIKFILFVILTGLLEAESNQNDNLILPLFLFSLTSTI
;
A
#
# COMPACT_ATOMS: atom_id res chain seq x y z
N MET A 1 -11.76 7.20 -10.09
CA MET A 1 -11.20 6.23 -9.12
C MET A 1 -12.09 6.02 -7.90
N PHE A 2 -12.64 7.06 -7.26
CA PHE A 2 -13.45 6.95 -6.04
C PHE A 2 -14.56 5.89 -6.12
N LEU A 3 -15.41 5.95 -7.16
CA LEU A 3 -16.52 5.01 -7.35
C LEU A 3 -16.04 3.56 -7.53
N SER A 4 -14.97 3.35 -8.30
CA SER A 4 -14.42 2.00 -8.54
C SER A 4 -13.91 1.36 -7.25
N PHE A 5 -13.17 2.11 -6.42
CA PHE A 5 -12.73 1.62 -5.11
C PHE A 5 -13.89 1.36 -4.16
N ALA A 6 -14.92 2.21 -4.15
CA ALA A 6 -16.11 2.00 -3.33
C ALA A 6 -16.89 0.74 -3.75
N VAL A 7 -17.09 0.53 -5.05
CA VAL A 7 -17.75 -0.68 -5.59
C VAL A 7 -16.94 -1.92 -5.25
N ALA A 8 -15.62 -1.89 -5.45
CA ALA A 8 -14.75 -3.02 -5.13
C ALA A 8 -14.74 -3.33 -3.61
N PHE A 9 -14.76 -2.30 -2.76
CA PHE A 9 -14.89 -2.44 -1.31
C PHE A 9 -16.22 -3.10 -0.92
N CYS A 10 -17.34 -2.59 -1.43
CA CYS A 10 -18.65 -3.17 -1.18
C CYS A 10 -18.74 -4.63 -1.67
N ALA A 11 -18.17 -4.94 -2.83
CA ALA A 11 -18.13 -6.29 -3.36
C ALA A 11 -17.32 -7.24 -2.45
N MET A 12 -16.13 -6.82 -1.99
CA MET A 12 -15.31 -7.59 -1.06
C MET A 12 -16.01 -7.80 0.28
N LEU A 13 -16.67 -6.78 0.83
CA LEU A 13 -17.49 -6.92 2.04
C LEU A 13 -18.63 -7.91 1.84
N MET A 14 -19.33 -7.85 0.70
CA MET A 14 -20.43 -8.77 0.41
C MET A 14 -19.94 -10.21 0.31
N ILE A 15 -18.80 -10.44 -0.35
CA ILE A 15 -18.17 -11.76 -0.43
C ILE A 15 -17.81 -12.28 0.97
N GLU A 16 -17.27 -11.42 1.83
CA GLU A 16 -16.90 -11.79 3.19
C GLU A 16 -18.12 -12.13 4.05
N VAL A 17 -19.22 -11.38 3.90
CA VAL A 17 -20.51 -11.68 4.55
C VAL A 17 -21.06 -13.03 4.07
N ILE A 18 -21.06 -13.30 2.75
CA ILE A 18 -21.51 -14.58 2.17
C ILE A 18 -20.69 -15.75 2.72
N ARG A 19 -19.37 -15.58 2.82
CA ARG A 19 -18.45 -16.57 3.41
C ARG A 19 -18.77 -16.79 4.88
N TYR A 20 -18.91 -15.72 5.66
CA TYR A 20 -19.11 -15.78 7.11
C TYR A 20 -20.41 -16.52 7.47
N PHE A 21 -21.52 -16.20 6.79
CA PHE A 21 -22.80 -16.87 6.98
C PHE A 21 -22.92 -18.22 6.26
N LYS A 22 -21.90 -18.65 5.50
CA LYS A 22 -21.91 -19.87 4.68
C LYS A 22 -23.18 -20.00 3.82
N VAL A 23 -23.59 -18.91 3.18
CA VAL A 23 -24.85 -18.84 2.43
C VAL A 23 -24.82 -19.86 1.28
N TYR A 24 -25.80 -20.77 1.25
CA TYR A 24 -25.96 -21.73 0.17
C TYR A 24 -26.32 -20.99 -1.15
N PRO A 25 -25.78 -21.35 -2.33
CA PRO A 25 -24.88 -22.47 -2.64
C PRO A 25 -23.37 -22.13 -2.60
N VAL A 26 -23.00 -20.85 -2.61
CA VAL A 26 -21.63 -20.41 -2.94
C VAL A 26 -20.71 -20.28 -1.72
N GLY A 27 -21.27 -20.12 -0.52
CA GLY A 27 -20.52 -19.82 0.70
C GLY A 27 -19.46 -20.86 1.07
N VAL A 28 -19.73 -22.15 0.82
CA VAL A 28 -18.77 -23.23 1.08
C VAL A 28 -17.60 -23.20 0.10
N ALA A 29 -17.87 -22.98 -1.19
CA ALA A 29 -16.84 -22.88 -2.22
C ALA A 29 -15.92 -21.66 -2.00
N ILE A 30 -16.51 -20.50 -1.66
CA ILE A 30 -15.75 -19.29 -1.32
C ILE A 30 -14.90 -19.50 -0.07
N HIS A 31 -15.46 -20.12 0.97
CA HIS A 31 -14.72 -20.41 2.20
C HIS A 31 -13.51 -21.30 1.94
N GLN A 32 -13.67 -22.38 1.16
CA GLN A 32 -12.57 -23.28 0.80
C GLN A 32 -11.51 -22.60 -0.06
N PHE A 33 -11.91 -21.79 -1.04
CA PHE A 33 -10.96 -21.02 -1.86
C PHE A 33 -10.17 -20.03 -1.01
N MET A 34 -10.86 -19.26 -0.16
CA MET A 34 -10.18 -18.19 0.57
C MET A 34 -9.32 -18.68 1.73
N ILE A 35 -9.64 -19.83 2.34
CA ILE A 35 -8.81 -20.40 3.43
C ILE A 35 -7.40 -20.74 2.93
N THR A 36 -7.24 -21.02 1.64
CA THR A 36 -5.94 -21.32 1.00
C THR A 36 -5.03 -20.10 0.93
N PHE A 37 -5.57 -18.89 1.04
CA PHE A 37 -4.83 -17.62 1.00
C PHE A 37 -4.67 -16.98 2.38
N ILE A 38 -5.02 -17.68 3.46
CA ILE A 38 -4.78 -17.21 4.82
C ILE A 38 -3.32 -17.45 5.16
N ASP A 39 -2.58 -16.36 5.31
CA ASP A 39 -1.16 -16.38 5.67
C ASP A 39 -0.99 -16.42 7.20
N GLN A 40 0.16 -16.85 7.71
CA GLN A 40 0.41 -17.00 9.15
C GLN A 40 0.33 -15.69 9.95
N LYS A 41 0.38 -14.53 9.28
CA LYS A 41 0.14 -13.20 9.88
C LYS A 41 -1.34 -12.92 10.16
N ASP A 42 -2.25 -13.61 9.47
CA ASP A 42 -3.71 -13.46 9.63
C ASP A 42 -4.25 -14.46 10.66
N THR A 43 -3.79 -14.35 11.91
CA THR A 43 -4.35 -15.08 13.06
C THR A 43 -5.72 -14.54 13.50
N GLY A 44 -6.59 -14.22 12.53
CA GLY A 44 -7.93 -13.69 12.73
C GLY A 44 -8.97 -14.43 11.87
N THR A 45 -10.22 -14.45 12.33
CA THR A 45 -11.34 -15.18 11.72
C THR A 45 -11.82 -14.63 10.36
N ALA A 46 -11.26 -13.51 9.90
CA ALA A 46 -11.63 -12.82 8.67
C ALA A 46 -10.42 -12.64 7.73
N ILE A 47 -10.65 -12.77 6.42
CA ILE A 47 -9.59 -12.59 5.38
C ILE A 47 -9.42 -11.09 5.15
N LEU A 48 -8.84 -10.46 6.15
CA LEU A 48 -8.74 -9.01 6.22
C LEU A 48 -7.62 -8.46 5.34
N SER A 49 -6.61 -9.25 4.97
CA SER A 49 -5.49 -8.79 4.14
C SER A 49 -5.91 -8.16 2.81
N HIS A 50 -6.86 -8.77 2.09
CA HIS A 50 -7.37 -8.23 0.82
C HIS A 50 -8.20 -6.95 1.03
N ILE A 51 -8.97 -6.89 2.12
CA ILE A 51 -9.74 -5.71 2.50
C ILE A 51 -8.80 -4.57 2.93
N TYR A 52 -7.74 -4.87 3.69
CA TYR A 52 -6.74 -3.90 4.13
C TYR A 52 -5.94 -3.33 2.97
N LEU A 53 -5.56 -4.14 1.99
CA LEU A 53 -4.89 -3.66 0.78
C LEU A 53 -5.81 -2.71 0.00
N LEU A 54 -7.09 -3.08 -0.16
CA LEU A 54 -8.07 -2.26 -0.85
C LEU A 54 -8.36 -0.95 -0.10
N ILE A 55 -8.50 -1.00 1.22
CA ILE A 55 -8.62 0.18 2.09
C ILE A 55 -7.35 1.04 1.99
N GLY A 56 -6.16 0.43 2.01
CA GLY A 56 -4.88 1.13 1.91
C GLY A 56 -4.73 1.91 0.61
N CYS A 57 -5.14 1.33 -0.52
CA CYS A 57 -5.18 2.03 -1.80
C CYS A 57 -6.32 3.05 -1.89
N GLY A 58 -7.50 2.73 -1.34
CA GLY A 58 -8.71 3.54 -1.46
C GLY A 58 -8.76 4.75 -0.52
N MET A 59 -8.22 4.64 0.70
CA MET A 59 -8.26 5.70 1.72
C MET A 59 -7.64 7.01 1.23
N PRO A 60 -6.41 7.05 0.69
CA PRO A 60 -5.82 8.28 0.18
C PRO A 60 -6.66 8.91 -0.95
N VAL A 61 -7.21 8.08 -1.84
CA VAL A 61 -8.11 8.55 -2.92
C VAL A 61 -9.38 9.18 -2.35
N TRP A 62 -9.93 8.62 -1.27
CA TRP A 62 -11.14 9.13 -0.63
C TRP A 62 -10.88 10.41 0.17
N LEU A 63 -9.76 10.47 0.89
CA LEU A 63 -9.34 11.65 1.67
C LEU A 63 -8.94 12.83 0.77
N ASN A 64 -8.33 12.56 -0.38
CA ASN A 64 -7.95 13.56 -1.37
C ASN A 64 -9.14 14.04 -2.24
N SER A 65 -10.38 13.83 -1.79
CA SER A 65 -11.57 14.24 -2.55
C SER A 65 -11.75 15.76 -2.66
N LEU A 66 -11.13 16.51 -1.75
CA LEU A 66 -11.24 17.97 -1.66
C LEU A 66 -9.99 18.72 -2.15
N SER A 67 -8.92 18.01 -2.51
CA SER A 67 -7.63 18.59 -2.90
C SER A 67 -7.32 18.34 -4.37
N ASP A 68 -6.90 19.39 -5.07
CA ASP A 68 -6.50 19.32 -6.49
C ASP A 68 -5.14 18.62 -6.70
N ASN A 69 -4.36 18.45 -5.63
CA ASN A 69 -3.08 17.76 -5.68
C ASN A 69 -3.29 16.27 -5.92
N ILE A 70 -2.74 15.74 -7.01
CA ILE A 70 -2.89 14.33 -7.40
C ILE A 70 -1.99 13.41 -6.55
N LEU A 71 -0.79 13.89 -6.19
CA LEU A 71 0.26 13.11 -5.52
C LEU A 71 -0.21 12.45 -4.21
N PRO A 72 -0.90 13.15 -3.29
CA PRO A 72 -1.39 12.53 -2.06
C PRO A 72 -2.49 11.51 -2.36
N GLY A 73 -3.41 11.81 -3.29
CA GLY A 73 -4.48 10.88 -3.66
C GLY A 73 -4.00 9.52 -4.18
N VAL A 74 -2.82 9.47 -4.81
CA VAL A 74 -2.21 8.21 -5.30
C VAL A 74 -1.21 7.58 -4.34
N SER A 75 -1.02 8.13 -3.14
CA SER A 75 0.00 7.67 -2.18
C SER A 75 -0.17 6.19 -1.82
N GLY A 76 -1.39 5.70 -1.69
CA GLY A 76 -1.66 4.30 -1.37
C GLY A 76 -1.25 3.35 -2.50
N ILE A 77 -1.49 3.75 -3.74
CA ILE A 77 -1.08 2.98 -4.93
C ILE A 77 0.45 3.01 -5.06
N LEU A 78 1.10 4.14 -4.76
CA LEU A 78 2.55 4.24 -4.77
C LEU A 78 3.19 3.39 -3.67
N ALA A 79 2.71 3.51 -2.42
CA ALA A 79 3.28 2.81 -1.28
C ALA A 79 3.08 1.29 -1.40
N LEU A 80 1.87 0.82 -1.69
CA LEU A 80 1.57 -0.61 -1.72
C LEU A 80 1.83 -1.24 -3.09
N GLY A 81 1.40 -0.56 -4.16
CA GLY A 81 1.48 -1.11 -5.52
C GLY A 81 2.89 -1.10 -6.08
N VAL A 82 3.66 -0.03 -5.84
CA VAL A 82 5.01 0.13 -6.39
C VAL A 82 6.08 -0.14 -5.33
N GLY A 83 5.97 0.50 -4.17
CA GLY A 83 6.95 0.42 -3.10
C GLY A 83 7.06 -0.97 -2.49
N ASP A 84 5.99 -1.42 -1.82
CA ASP A 84 5.94 -2.70 -1.06
C ASP A 84 6.24 -3.92 -1.95
N THR A 85 5.73 -3.89 -3.19
CA THR A 85 6.05 -4.94 -4.19
C THR A 85 7.53 -4.96 -4.54
N MET A 86 8.13 -3.81 -4.81
CA MET A 86 9.55 -3.73 -5.14
C MET A 86 10.43 -4.07 -3.93
N ALA A 87 10.03 -3.63 -2.73
CA ALA A 87 10.71 -3.95 -1.48
C ALA A 87 10.79 -5.46 -1.26
N SER A 88 9.68 -6.16 -1.51
CA SER A 88 9.59 -7.61 -1.42
C SER A 88 10.42 -8.32 -2.48
N ILE A 89 10.38 -7.86 -3.74
CA ILE A 89 11.17 -8.47 -4.84
C ILE A 89 12.68 -8.31 -4.59
N ILE A 90 13.12 -7.09 -4.27
CA ILE A 90 14.54 -6.79 -4.04
C ILE A 90 15.00 -7.43 -2.73
N GLY A 91 14.17 -7.38 -1.68
CA GLY A 91 14.45 -8.03 -0.42
C GLY A 91 14.58 -9.56 -0.55
N TYR A 92 13.74 -10.21 -1.37
CA TYR A 92 13.85 -11.64 -1.63
C TYR A 92 15.10 -12.00 -2.44
N ARG A 93 15.42 -11.23 -3.48
CA ARG A 93 16.50 -11.57 -4.42
C ARG A 93 17.89 -11.14 -3.95
N TYR A 94 17.98 -10.00 -3.27
CA TYR A 94 19.25 -9.36 -2.91
C TYR A 94 19.37 -9.05 -1.41
N GLY A 95 18.34 -9.32 -0.61
CA GLY A 95 18.34 -9.05 0.82
C GLY A 95 19.40 -9.86 1.55
N LYS A 96 20.38 -9.15 2.13
CA LYS A 96 21.45 -9.74 2.95
C LYS A 96 21.46 -9.11 4.32
N THR A 97 21.28 -7.79 4.36
CA THR A 97 21.40 -6.99 5.56
C THR A 97 20.02 -6.73 6.13
N HIS A 98 19.72 -7.33 7.30
CA HIS A 98 18.43 -7.15 7.97
C HIS A 98 18.48 -5.94 8.90
N TRP A 99 17.36 -5.22 9.01
CA TRP A 99 17.21 -4.16 10.01
C TRP A 99 17.21 -4.77 11.43
N PRO A 100 17.78 -4.06 12.43
CA PRO A 100 17.83 -4.56 13.79
C PRO A 100 16.40 -4.80 14.30
N LYS A 101 16.13 -6.00 14.84
CA LYS A 101 14.82 -6.41 15.35
C LYS A 101 13.69 -6.52 14.30
N SER A 102 14.00 -6.48 13.01
CA SER A 102 13.01 -6.64 11.93
C SER A 102 13.39 -7.79 10.99
N LYS A 103 12.38 -8.39 10.35
CA LYS A 103 12.59 -9.37 9.27
C LYS A 103 12.85 -8.69 7.92
N LYS A 104 12.74 -7.36 7.85
CA LYS A 104 12.91 -6.58 6.62
C LYS A 104 14.39 -6.30 6.36
N THR A 105 14.72 -6.14 5.09
CA THR A 105 16.09 -5.95 4.62
C THR A 105 16.34 -4.52 4.19
N VAL A 106 17.55 -4.03 4.42
CA VAL A 106 18.01 -2.70 3.99
C VAL A 106 17.91 -2.60 2.46
N GLU A 107 18.28 -3.66 1.76
CA GLU A 107 18.21 -3.70 0.29
C GLU A 107 16.76 -3.58 -0.21
N GLY A 108 15.81 -4.23 0.46
CA GLY A 108 14.37 -4.07 0.18
C GLY A 108 13.90 -2.64 0.41
N THR A 109 14.35 -2.00 1.50
CA THR A 109 13.99 -0.60 1.80
C THR A 109 14.56 0.37 0.77
N CYS A 110 15.79 0.13 0.29
CA CYS A 110 16.35 0.88 -0.85
C CYS A 110 15.52 0.66 -2.13
N GLY A 111 15.03 -0.55 -2.34
CA GLY A 111 14.12 -0.89 -3.43
C GLY A 111 12.79 -0.12 -3.39
N PHE A 112 12.19 -0.03 -2.21
CA PHE A 112 11.00 0.78 -1.95
C PHE A 112 11.22 2.24 -2.34
N ILE A 113 12.30 2.85 -1.83
CA ILE A 113 12.59 4.27 -2.04
C ILE A 113 12.91 4.54 -3.52
N ALA A 114 13.76 3.72 -4.14
CA ALA A 114 14.17 3.89 -5.53
C ALA A 114 13.00 3.74 -6.50
N SER A 115 12.11 2.76 -6.28
CA SER A 115 10.97 2.53 -7.18
C SER A 115 9.94 3.65 -7.14
N ILE A 116 9.56 4.12 -5.95
CA ILE A 116 8.59 5.22 -5.82
C ILE A 116 9.16 6.52 -6.41
N THR A 117 10.41 6.85 -6.08
CA THR A 117 11.05 8.06 -6.60
C THR A 117 11.20 8.03 -8.12
N LEU A 118 11.61 6.90 -8.69
CA LEU A 118 11.72 6.71 -10.14
C LEU A 118 10.35 6.79 -10.82
N PHE A 119 9.31 6.18 -10.25
CA PHE A 119 7.96 6.23 -10.81
C PHE A 119 7.40 7.67 -10.84
N VAL A 120 7.56 8.43 -9.75
CA VAL A 120 7.14 9.83 -9.69
C VAL A 120 7.99 10.71 -10.61
N LEU A 121 9.28 10.40 -10.79
CA LEU A 121 10.15 11.12 -11.71
C LEU A 121 9.73 10.91 -13.16
N ILE A 122 9.48 9.67 -13.57
CA ILE A 122 9.00 9.35 -14.92
C ILE A 122 7.67 10.04 -15.19
N THR A 123 6.71 9.94 -14.26
CA THR A 123 5.41 10.59 -14.44
C THR A 123 5.50 12.12 -14.44
N ASN A 124 6.39 12.72 -13.63
CA ASN A 124 6.64 14.15 -13.68
C ASN A 124 7.21 14.61 -15.02
N ILE A 125 8.11 13.84 -15.63
CA ILE A 125 8.67 14.15 -16.97
C ILE A 125 7.59 14.01 -18.06
N ILE A 126 6.79 12.94 -18.02
CA ILE A 126 5.77 12.67 -19.05
C ILE A 126 4.63 13.70 -19.02
N TYR A 127 4.10 13.98 -17.82
CA TYR A 127 2.93 14.86 -17.67
C TYR A 127 3.30 16.31 -17.35
N ASN A 128 4.60 16.59 -17.20
CA ASN A 128 5.15 17.91 -16.92
C ASN A 128 4.46 18.62 -15.73
N TYR A 129 4.37 17.94 -14.58
CA TYR A 129 3.75 18.52 -13.38
C TYR A 129 4.51 19.73 -12.79
N GLY A 130 5.76 19.98 -13.23
CA GLY A 130 6.49 21.21 -12.89
C GLY A 130 6.89 21.35 -11.41
N TYR A 131 7.10 20.25 -10.68
CA TYR A 131 7.55 20.30 -9.28
C TYR A 131 8.85 21.08 -9.11
N SER A 132 8.85 22.00 -8.15
CA SER A 132 10.04 22.78 -7.79
C SER A 132 11.12 21.92 -7.12
N PHE A 133 12.36 22.41 -7.12
CA PHE A 133 13.48 21.72 -6.48
C PHE A 133 13.25 21.45 -4.98
N ILE A 134 12.61 22.40 -4.27
CA ILE A 134 12.26 22.24 -2.84
C ILE A 134 11.23 21.12 -2.65
N GLN A 135 10.22 21.03 -3.53
CA GLN A 135 9.20 19.97 -3.46
C GLN A 135 9.81 18.59 -3.71
N TRP A 136 10.78 18.47 -4.63
CA TRP A 136 11.53 17.23 -4.85
C TRP A 136 12.33 16.79 -3.62
N ILE A 137 13.02 17.72 -2.95
CA ILE A 137 13.75 17.43 -1.71
C ILE A 137 12.80 16.92 -0.64
N LYS A 138 11.67 17.62 -0.41
CA LYS A 138 10.64 17.20 0.54
C LYS A 138 10.10 15.82 0.20
N PHE A 139 9.78 15.56 -1.06
CA PHE A 139 9.25 14.28 -1.51
C PHE A 139 10.22 13.13 -1.26
N ILE A 140 11.49 13.27 -1.64
CA ILE A 140 12.51 12.24 -1.40
C ILE A 140 12.65 11.97 0.11
N LEU A 141 12.68 13.03 0.92
CA LEU A 141 12.75 12.90 2.38
C LEU A 141 11.54 12.14 2.93
N PHE A 142 10.33 12.42 2.44
CA PHE A 142 9.11 11.73 2.87
C PHE A 142 9.07 10.26 2.48
N VAL A 143 9.56 9.92 1.28
CA VAL A 143 9.68 8.51 0.85
C VAL A 143 10.70 7.78 1.71
N ILE A 144 11.84 8.40 2.05
CA ILE A 144 12.84 7.82 2.97
C ILE A 144 12.22 7.57 4.35
N LEU A 145 11.52 8.56 4.92
CA LEU A 145 10.84 8.39 6.21
C LEU A 145 9.80 7.27 6.17
N THR A 146 9.07 7.14 5.06
CA THR A 146 8.08 6.07 4.88
C THR A 146 8.75 4.70 4.81
N GLY A 147 9.86 4.57 4.08
CA GLY A 147 10.63 3.31 4.03
C GLY A 147 11.29 2.96 5.37
N LEU A 148 11.74 3.95 6.15
CA LEU A 148 12.24 3.71 7.51
C LEU A 148 11.11 3.29 8.46
N LEU A 149 9.92 3.89 8.32
CA LEU A 149 8.74 3.46 9.07
C LEU A 149 8.38 2.01 8.73
N GLU A 150 8.42 1.64 7.45
CA GLU A 150 8.24 0.27 7.01
C GLU A 150 9.25 -0.66 7.69
N ALA A 151 10.53 -0.30 7.73
CA ALA A 151 11.59 -1.11 8.30
C ALA A 151 11.41 -1.43 9.80
N GLU A 152 10.98 -0.44 10.59
CA GLU A 152 10.81 -0.55 12.05
C GLU A 152 9.40 -1.01 12.47
N SER A 153 8.39 -0.81 11.64
CA SER A 153 7.00 -1.11 11.99
C SER A 153 6.71 -2.61 12.03
N ASN A 154 6.12 -3.05 13.14
CA ASN A 154 5.48 -4.37 13.27
C ASN A 154 3.97 -4.33 13.02
N GLN A 155 3.42 -3.14 12.75
CA GLN A 155 1.99 -2.96 12.48
C GLN A 155 1.66 -3.32 11.03
N ASN A 156 0.37 -3.28 10.65
CA ASN A 156 -0.04 -3.64 9.29
C ASN A 156 0.39 -2.57 8.27
N ASP A 157 1.42 -2.90 7.48
CA ASP A 157 2.01 -2.05 6.44
C ASP A 157 0.97 -1.59 5.41
N ASN A 158 -0.04 -2.43 5.11
CA ASN A 158 -1.11 -2.13 4.15
C ASN A 158 -1.99 -0.95 4.56
N LEU A 159 -2.04 -0.59 5.84
CA LEU A 159 -2.82 0.54 6.32
C LEU A 159 -1.93 1.76 6.59
N ILE A 160 -0.77 1.54 7.20
CA ILE A 160 0.02 2.64 7.76
C ILE A 160 0.85 3.34 6.69
N LEU A 161 1.50 2.60 5.78
CA LEU A 161 2.35 3.22 4.77
C LEU A 161 1.55 4.17 3.85
N PRO A 162 0.35 3.80 3.35
CA PRO A 162 -0.47 4.72 2.55
C PRO A 162 -0.85 6.00 3.27
N LEU A 163 -1.31 5.87 4.52
CA LEU A 163 -1.77 6.99 5.34
C LEU A 163 -0.61 7.91 5.73
N PHE A 164 0.53 7.32 6.08
CA PHE A 164 1.73 8.08 6.42
C PHE A 164 2.25 8.85 5.21
N LEU A 165 2.42 8.19 4.06
CA LEU A 165 2.83 8.85 2.82
C LEU A 165 1.81 9.91 2.37
N PHE A 166 0.50 9.66 2.52
CA PHE A 166 -0.57 10.63 2.25
C PHE A 166 -0.39 11.90 3.10
N SER A 167 -0.28 11.74 4.42
CA SER A 167 -0.16 12.86 5.35
C SER A 167 1.05 13.74 5.05
N LEU A 168 2.20 13.14 4.75
CA LEU A 168 3.41 13.87 4.39
C LEU A 168 3.27 14.58 3.04
N THR A 169 2.84 13.87 2.00
CA THR A 169 2.72 14.42 0.64
C THR A 169 1.65 15.51 0.53
N SER A 170 0.64 15.51 1.41
CA SER A 170 -0.36 16.58 1.47
C SER A 170 0.20 17.95 1.85
N THR A 171 1.44 18.01 2.36
CA THR A 171 2.13 19.24 2.78
C THR A 171 3.09 19.82 1.74
N ILE A 172 3.17 19.22 0.55
CA ILE A 172 4.01 19.62 -0.59
C ILE A 172 3.24 20.56 -1.52
#